data_AF-A0A3D5UP72-F1
#
_entry.id   AF-A0A3D5UP72-F1
#
_cell.length_a   1.000
_cell.length_b   1.000
_cell.length_c   1.000
_cell.angle_alpha   90.00
_cell.angle_beta   90.00
_cell.angle_gamma   90.00
#
_symmetry.space_group_name_H-M   'P 1'
#
loop_
_entity.id
_entity.type
_entity.pdbx_description
1 polymer ?
#
loop_
_entity_poly.entity_id
_entity_poly.type
_entity_poly.pdbx_seq_one_letter_code
_entity_poly.pdbx_strand_id
1 'polypeptide(L)'
;MTTLLEKIRKVNRVLELSEDSNLHFANLSKILTEVMECNVYIASTDGKLIGYSFAEFYDCELNLKTLQEQGTKFPSQFNEFINTINDTVSNKIDTSPECVYDHSYNCQYSHRYSTYVPINSGGERLGTLVLAKFSQEFTEEDLILAEVSATVVGMEMMRIKNYELEKNARERTIVQMAVATLSYSEIEAVHHIFDELKGDEGLLVASKIADRAGITRSVIVNALRKFESAGVIETRSLGMKGTFIKILNDHLFEELQSLKN
;
A
#
# COMPACT_ATOMS: atom_id res chain seq x y z
N MET A 1 19.70 -24.14 22.66
CA MET A 1 19.83 -23.70 21.26
C MET A 1 18.51 -23.96 20.59
N THR A 2 17.89 -22.91 20.04
CA THR A 2 16.68 -23.02 19.22
C THR A 2 17.03 -23.73 17.92
N THR A 3 16.26 -24.74 17.54
CA THR A 3 16.48 -25.49 16.30
C THR A 3 15.98 -24.70 15.09
N LEU A 4 16.52 -24.96 13.89
CA LEU A 4 16.00 -24.36 12.64
C LEU A 4 14.48 -24.57 12.47
N LEU A 5 13.97 -25.74 12.88
CA LEU A 5 12.53 -26.02 12.85
C LEU A 5 11.72 -25.07 13.76
N GLU A 6 12.22 -24.76 14.96
CA GLU A 6 11.58 -23.80 15.87
C GLU A 6 11.63 -22.39 15.31
N LYS A 7 12.74 -22.02 14.67
CA LYS A 7 12.90 -20.74 13.97
C LYS A 7 11.86 -20.58 12.85
N ILE A 8 11.70 -21.59 12.00
CA ILE A 8 10.68 -21.62 10.93
C ILE A 8 9.26 -21.55 11.50
N ARG A 9 8.98 -22.28 12.60
CA ARG A 9 7.67 -22.22 13.27
C ARG A 9 7.36 -20.83 13.82
N LYS A 10 8.34 -20.10 14.35
CA LYS A 10 8.16 -18.70 14.79
C LYS A 10 7.76 -17.80 13.62
N VAL A 11 8.44 -17.93 12.48
CA VAL A 11 8.12 -17.17 11.25
C VAL A 11 6.69 -17.46 10.78
N ASN A 12 6.29 -18.73 10.70
CA ASN A 12 4.96 -19.10 10.21
C ASN A 12 3.82 -18.59 11.10
N ARG A 13 4.02 -18.51 12.42
CA ARG A 13 3.00 -17.98 13.34
C ARG A 13 2.66 -16.51 13.09
N VAL A 14 3.56 -15.72 12.50
CA VAL A 14 3.27 -14.30 12.20
C VAL A 14 2.10 -14.16 11.24
N LEU A 15 1.92 -15.12 10.34
CA LEU A 15 0.79 -15.16 9.42
C LEU A 15 -0.55 -15.45 10.10
N GLU A 16 -0.53 -15.99 11.33
CA GLU A 16 -1.74 -16.40 12.06
C GLU A 16 -2.26 -15.30 13.00
N LEU A 17 -1.47 -14.25 13.28
CA LEU A 17 -1.63 -13.43 14.49
C LEU A 17 -2.35 -12.08 14.32
N SER A 18 -2.75 -11.64 13.12
CA SER A 18 -3.34 -10.30 13.00
C SER A 18 -4.28 -10.10 11.80
N GLU A 19 -5.23 -9.18 11.98
CA GLU A 19 -6.15 -8.72 10.92
C GLU A 19 -5.58 -7.50 10.15
N ASP A 20 -4.63 -6.77 10.74
CA ASP A 20 -3.99 -5.60 10.12
C ASP A 20 -2.65 -5.96 9.46
N SER A 21 -2.67 -5.95 8.13
CA SER A 21 -1.52 -6.23 7.26
C SER A 21 -0.27 -5.38 7.54
N ASN A 22 -0.40 -4.14 8.02
CA ASN A 22 0.77 -3.28 8.30
C ASN A 22 1.53 -3.77 9.54
N LEU A 23 0.84 -4.39 10.49
CA LEU A 23 1.48 -4.99 11.66
C LEU A 23 2.21 -6.30 11.31
N HIS A 24 1.87 -6.94 10.18
CA HIS A 24 2.45 -8.23 9.78
C HIS A 24 3.93 -8.08 9.45
N PHE A 25 4.27 -7.15 8.55
CA PHE A 25 5.64 -6.96 8.11
C PHE A 25 6.55 -6.42 9.21
N ALA A 26 6.02 -5.57 10.09
CA ALA A 26 6.75 -5.06 11.25
C ALA A 26 7.00 -6.14 12.32
N ASN A 27 6.06 -7.04 12.54
CA ASN A 27 6.25 -8.18 13.46
C ASN A 27 7.21 -9.21 12.87
N LEU A 28 7.08 -9.49 11.57
CA LEU A 28 7.97 -10.40 10.88
C LEU A 28 9.41 -9.91 10.88
N SER A 29 9.65 -8.62 10.57
CA SER A 29 11.00 -8.06 10.59
C SER A 29 11.66 -8.22 11.97
N LYS A 30 10.91 -8.00 13.06
CA LYS A 30 11.40 -8.21 14.44
C LYS A 30 11.78 -9.66 14.71
N ILE A 31 10.93 -10.60 14.31
CA ILE A 31 11.22 -12.04 14.50
C ILE A 31 12.44 -12.46 13.68
N LEU A 32 12.57 -11.99 12.45
CA LEU A 32 13.74 -12.27 11.62
C LEU A 32 15.02 -11.67 12.21
N THR A 33 14.94 -10.46 12.76
CA THR A 33 16.04 -9.84 13.50
C THR A 33 16.43 -10.66 14.73
N GLU A 34 15.48 -11.13 15.54
CA GLU A 34 15.75 -11.94 16.74
C GLU A 34 16.38 -13.30 16.37
N VAL A 35 15.84 -13.94 15.33
CA VAL A 35 16.18 -15.33 15.00
C VAL A 35 17.50 -15.46 14.22
N MET A 36 17.81 -14.46 13.40
CA MET A 36 19.05 -14.41 12.62
C MET A 36 20.09 -13.46 13.22
N GLU A 37 19.76 -12.67 14.24
CA GLU A 37 20.64 -11.65 14.83
C GLU A 37 21.18 -10.67 13.78
N CYS A 38 20.29 -10.11 12.96
CA CYS A 38 20.64 -9.23 11.85
C CYS A 38 19.66 -8.06 11.66
N ASN A 39 20.12 -7.04 10.91
CA ASN A 39 19.25 -5.98 10.44
C ASN A 39 18.42 -6.47 9.26
N VAL A 40 17.12 -6.21 9.31
CA VAL A 40 16.13 -6.70 8.35
C VAL A 40 15.41 -5.52 7.72
N TYR A 41 15.31 -5.52 6.40
CA TYR A 41 14.51 -4.57 5.64
C TYR A 41 13.66 -5.32 4.62
N ILE A 42 12.37 -5.01 4.57
CA ILE A 42 11.43 -5.52 3.60
C ILE A 42 11.03 -4.34 2.73
N ALA A 43 11.54 -4.30 1.51
CA ALA A 43 11.28 -3.24 0.54
C ALA A 43 10.37 -3.74 -0.57
N SER A 44 9.39 -2.93 -0.97
CA SER A 44 8.66 -3.14 -2.23
C SER A 44 9.48 -2.67 -3.43
N THR A 45 9.05 -2.99 -4.66
CA THR A 45 9.79 -2.68 -5.90
C THR A 45 10.05 -1.19 -6.10
N ASP A 46 9.19 -0.31 -5.59
CA ASP A 46 9.39 1.14 -5.69
C ASP A 46 10.41 1.67 -4.68
N GLY A 47 10.90 0.84 -3.75
CA GLY A 47 11.84 1.16 -2.69
C GLY A 47 11.20 1.44 -1.33
N LYS A 48 9.87 1.51 -1.23
CA LYS A 48 9.17 1.73 0.04
C LYS A 48 9.41 0.55 0.98
N LEU A 49 9.90 0.85 2.17
CA LEU A 49 10.05 -0.10 3.27
C LEU A 49 8.68 -0.32 3.91
N ILE A 50 8.19 -1.55 3.78
CA ILE A 50 6.93 -2.02 4.36
C ILE A 50 7.14 -2.67 5.73
N GLY A 51 8.37 -3.08 6.04
CA GLY A 51 8.77 -3.57 7.35
C GLY A 51 10.28 -3.47 7.52
N TYR A 52 10.74 -3.18 8.73
CA TYR A 52 12.16 -3.16 9.06
C TYR A 52 12.36 -3.43 10.54
N SER A 53 13.56 -3.88 10.91
CA SER A 53 13.96 -4.09 12.30
C SER A 53 15.48 -4.15 12.38
N PHE A 54 16.04 -3.66 13.49
CA PHE A 54 17.48 -3.58 13.72
C PHE A 54 17.85 -4.43 14.92
N ALA A 55 18.94 -5.18 14.82
CA ALA A 55 19.48 -5.89 15.97
C ALA A 55 20.08 -4.87 16.94
N GLU A 56 19.89 -5.07 18.24
CA GLU A 56 20.31 -4.12 19.29
C GLU A 56 21.82 -3.78 19.24
N PHE A 57 22.65 -4.72 18.78
CA PHE A 57 24.09 -4.54 18.65
C PHE A 57 24.52 -3.71 17.43
N TYR A 58 23.59 -3.41 16.51
CA TYR A 58 23.83 -2.71 15.25
C TYR A 58 23.04 -1.40 15.13
N ASP A 59 22.90 -0.68 16.25
CA ASP A 59 22.18 0.57 16.29
C ASP A 59 22.97 1.70 15.59
N CYS A 60 22.39 2.25 14.53
CA CYS A 60 22.93 3.37 13.79
C CYS A 60 21.91 4.50 13.84
N GLU A 61 22.19 5.52 14.67
CA GLU A 61 21.31 6.67 14.86
C GLU A 61 20.98 7.38 13.53
N LEU A 62 21.93 7.42 12.58
CA LEU A 62 21.71 8.01 11.25
C LEU A 62 20.63 7.25 10.47
N ASN A 63 20.63 5.91 10.51
CA ASN A 63 19.61 5.09 9.85
C ASN A 63 18.23 5.31 10.49
N LEU A 64 18.16 5.29 11.83
CA LEU A 64 16.91 5.51 12.55
C LEU A 64 16.33 6.90 12.27
N LYS A 65 17.17 7.93 12.36
CA LYS A 65 16.80 9.31 12.10
C LYS A 65 16.34 9.51 10.67
N THR A 66 17.06 8.95 9.70
CA THR A 66 16.68 9.04 8.27
C THR A 66 15.33 8.40 8.00
N LEU A 67 15.06 7.24 8.59
CA LEU A 67 13.76 6.56 8.44
C LEU A 67 12.61 7.33 9.08
N GLN A 68 12.88 8.08 10.16
CA GLN A 68 11.90 8.94 10.82
C GLN A 68 11.67 10.27 10.08
N GLU A 69 12.73 10.87 9.50
CA GLU A 69 12.69 12.20 8.89
C GLU A 69 12.36 12.20 7.39
N GLN A 70 12.94 11.27 6.62
CA GLN A 70 12.84 11.25 5.15
C GLN A 70 11.79 10.25 4.64
N GLY A 71 11.18 9.50 5.55
CA GLY A 71 10.23 8.44 5.24
C GLY A 71 10.90 7.08 5.03
N THR A 72 10.09 6.03 5.14
CA THR A 72 10.53 4.65 5.09
C THR A 72 10.75 4.21 3.64
N LYS A 73 11.76 4.75 2.94
CA LYS A 73 12.06 4.43 1.54
C LYS A 73 13.56 4.37 1.26
N PHE A 74 14.02 3.34 0.56
CA PHE A 74 15.40 3.27 0.10
C PHE A 74 15.71 4.34 -0.98
N PRO A 75 16.94 4.87 -1.02
CA PRO A 75 17.38 5.75 -2.10
C PRO A 75 17.27 5.07 -3.47
N SER A 76 16.95 5.86 -4.50
CA SER A 76 16.68 5.36 -5.85
C SER A 76 17.79 4.48 -6.40
N GLN A 77 19.04 4.91 -6.29
CA GLN A 77 20.20 4.17 -6.80
C GLN A 77 20.34 2.79 -6.13
N PHE A 78 20.14 2.71 -4.82
CA PHE A 78 20.18 1.44 -4.10
C PHE A 78 18.98 0.55 -4.46
N ASN A 79 17.79 1.15 -4.59
CA ASN A 79 16.59 0.43 -5.01
C ASN A 79 16.71 -0.18 -6.42
N GLU A 80 17.26 0.58 -7.37
CA GLU A 80 17.55 0.10 -8.72
C GLU A 80 18.51 -1.10 -8.68
N PHE A 81 19.60 -0.99 -7.89
CA PHE A 81 20.55 -2.09 -7.72
C PHE A 81 19.87 -3.36 -7.19
N ILE A 82 19.14 -3.30 -6.08
CA ILE A 82 18.53 -4.51 -5.48
C ILE A 82 17.44 -5.13 -6.37
N ASN A 83 16.79 -4.34 -7.23
CA ASN A 83 15.81 -4.83 -8.20
C ASN A 83 16.44 -5.58 -9.38
N THR A 84 17.75 -5.42 -9.64
CA THR A 84 18.46 -6.21 -10.67
C THR A 84 18.78 -7.64 -10.22
N ILE A 85 18.69 -7.93 -8.92
CA ILE A 85 19.04 -9.21 -8.32
C ILE A 85 17.87 -10.19 -8.50
N ASN A 86 18.02 -11.22 -9.34
CA ASN A 86 16.95 -12.19 -9.63
C ASN A 86 16.99 -13.45 -8.76
N ASP A 87 18.16 -13.80 -8.23
CA ASP A 87 18.38 -14.94 -7.34
C ASP A 87 19.01 -14.46 -6.02
N THR A 88 18.90 -15.25 -4.96
CA THR A 88 19.51 -14.92 -3.66
C THR A 88 21.01 -14.65 -3.81
N VAL A 89 21.43 -13.44 -3.44
CA VAL A 89 22.84 -13.08 -3.33
C VAL A 89 23.19 -13.04 -1.85
N SER A 90 23.92 -14.05 -1.38
CA SER A 90 24.32 -14.18 0.02
C SER A 90 25.71 -13.61 0.28
N ASN A 91 25.92 -13.11 1.50
CA ASN A 91 27.25 -12.73 2.01
C ASN A 91 28.04 -11.76 1.11
N LYS A 92 27.38 -10.80 0.45
CA LYS A 92 28.07 -9.72 -0.24
C LYS A 92 28.83 -8.91 0.81
N ILE A 93 30.15 -9.04 0.78
CA ILE A 93 31.04 -8.39 1.74
C ILE A 93 31.32 -6.96 1.31
N ASP A 94 31.26 -6.07 2.29
CA ASP A 94 31.68 -4.69 2.19
C ASP A 94 32.63 -4.38 3.35
N THR A 95 33.92 -4.27 3.04
CA THR A 95 34.99 -4.09 4.02
C THR A 95 35.01 -2.68 4.61
N SER A 96 34.54 -1.68 3.85
CA SER A 96 34.45 -0.27 4.27
C SER A 96 33.08 0.28 3.85
N PRO A 97 32.00 -0.17 4.51
CA PRO A 97 30.66 0.12 4.03
C PRO A 97 30.31 1.59 4.17
N GLU A 98 29.79 2.17 3.10
CA GLU A 98 29.14 3.47 3.12
C GLU A 98 27.69 3.32 3.61
N CYS A 99 27.16 4.39 4.22
CA CYS A 99 25.74 4.47 4.52
C CYS A 99 24.95 4.51 3.22
N VAL A 100 23.90 3.68 3.14
CA VAL A 100 23.03 3.61 1.94
C VAL A 100 22.30 4.94 1.72
N TYR A 101 22.02 5.70 2.79
CA TYR A 101 21.29 6.97 2.73
C TYR A 101 22.18 8.20 2.53
N ASP A 102 23.43 8.13 2.97
CA ASP A 102 24.38 9.24 2.84
C ASP A 102 25.81 8.72 2.65
N HIS A 103 26.26 8.73 1.40
CA HIS A 103 27.60 8.29 0.99
C HIS A 103 28.73 9.13 1.61
N SER A 104 28.45 10.30 2.19
CA SER A 104 29.47 11.10 2.88
C SER A 104 29.82 10.55 4.27
N TYR A 105 29.00 9.63 4.80
CA TYR A 105 29.24 8.97 6.09
C TYR A 105 29.72 7.52 5.90
N ASN A 106 30.91 7.25 6.41
CA ASN A 106 31.37 5.88 6.61
C ASN A 106 30.54 5.21 7.70
N CYS A 107 30.12 3.97 7.47
CA CYS A 107 29.47 3.18 8.49
C CYS A 107 30.44 2.95 9.66
N GLN A 108 29.95 3.11 10.89
CA GLN A 108 30.73 2.86 12.10
C GLN A 108 31.17 1.39 12.26
N TYR A 109 30.50 0.49 11.55
CA TYR A 109 30.78 -0.94 11.57
C TYR A 109 31.54 -1.33 10.30
N SER A 110 32.67 -2.00 10.47
CA SER A 110 33.42 -2.61 9.35
C SER A 110 32.91 -4.02 9.06
N HIS A 111 33.26 -4.56 7.88
CA HIS A 111 32.94 -5.94 7.49
C HIS A 111 31.44 -6.24 7.54
N ARG A 112 30.67 -5.51 6.72
CA ARG A 112 29.24 -5.76 6.54
C ARG A 112 29.05 -6.92 5.58
N TYR A 113 28.30 -7.92 6.02
CA TYR A 113 27.78 -8.98 5.16
C TYR A 113 26.34 -8.63 4.83
N SER A 114 26.05 -8.50 3.53
CA SER A 114 24.70 -8.23 3.04
C SER A 114 24.17 -9.42 2.26
N THR A 115 22.93 -9.81 2.55
CA THR A 115 22.19 -10.82 1.80
C THR A 115 20.94 -10.19 1.21
N TYR A 116 20.72 -10.40 -0.07
CA TYR A 116 19.58 -9.89 -0.82
C TYR A 116 18.76 -11.07 -1.32
N VAL A 117 17.52 -11.15 -0.85
CA VAL A 117 16.58 -12.22 -1.23
C VAL A 117 15.41 -11.61 -2.00
N PRO A 118 15.26 -11.94 -3.29
CA PRO A 118 14.08 -11.60 -4.07
C PRO A 118 12.77 -12.04 -3.42
N ILE A 119 11.79 -11.15 -3.35
CA ILE A 119 10.43 -11.48 -2.93
C ILE A 119 9.58 -11.63 -4.20
N ASN A 120 9.31 -12.88 -4.58
CA ASN A 120 8.52 -13.22 -5.76
C ASN A 120 7.23 -13.95 -5.34
N SER A 121 6.11 -13.65 -5.99
CA SER A 121 4.84 -14.36 -5.78
C SER A 121 3.98 -14.27 -7.03
N GLY A 122 3.25 -15.33 -7.37
CA GLY A 122 2.38 -15.36 -8.56
C GLY A 122 3.11 -15.14 -9.91
N GLY A 123 4.42 -15.37 -9.96
CA GLY A 123 5.24 -15.08 -11.15
C GLY A 123 5.67 -13.61 -11.30
N GLU A 124 5.38 -12.77 -10.30
CA GLU A 124 5.72 -11.35 -10.26
C GLU A 124 6.76 -11.07 -9.16
N ARG A 125 7.66 -10.11 -9.42
CA ARG A 125 8.57 -9.54 -8.41
C ARG A 125 7.82 -8.50 -7.59
N LEU A 126 7.68 -8.74 -6.29
CA LEU A 126 6.95 -7.85 -5.38
C LEU A 126 7.86 -6.94 -4.56
N GLY A 127 9.12 -7.36 -4.33
CA GLY A 127 10.05 -6.59 -3.51
C GLY A 127 11.36 -7.31 -3.24
N THR A 128 12.12 -6.82 -2.27
CA THR A 128 13.38 -7.44 -1.85
C THR A 128 13.47 -7.47 -0.33
N LEU A 129 13.84 -8.62 0.22
CA LEU A 129 14.26 -8.78 1.60
C LEU A 129 15.77 -8.51 1.66
N VAL A 130 16.17 -7.46 2.36
CA VAL A 130 17.58 -7.09 2.57
C VAL A 130 17.96 -7.41 4.00
N LEU A 131 19.02 -8.18 4.15
CA LEU A 131 19.56 -8.59 5.44
C LEU A 131 20.99 -8.06 5.58
N ALA A 132 21.36 -7.57 6.75
CA ALA A 132 22.72 -7.13 7.03
C ALA A 132 23.20 -7.59 8.41
N LYS A 133 24.38 -8.24 8.42
CA LYS A 133 25.16 -8.58 9.61
C LYS A 133 26.50 -7.86 9.55
N PHE A 134 27.17 -7.72 10.68
CA PHE A 134 28.54 -7.22 10.75
C PHE A 134 29.41 -8.28 11.41
N SER A 135 30.64 -8.45 10.90
CA SER A 135 31.64 -9.40 11.42
C SER A 135 31.26 -10.90 11.37
N GLN A 136 30.05 -11.27 10.95
CA GLN A 136 29.60 -12.65 10.82
C GLN A 136 28.84 -12.89 9.52
N GLU A 137 29.17 -13.99 8.84
CA GLU A 137 28.48 -14.46 7.64
C GLU A 137 27.09 -15.06 7.96
N PHE A 138 26.20 -14.99 6.99
CA PHE A 138 24.96 -15.75 6.97
C PHE A 138 25.25 -17.22 6.67
N THR A 139 24.77 -18.09 7.56
CA THR A 139 24.87 -19.53 7.43
C THR A 139 23.82 -20.09 6.47
N GLU A 140 23.96 -21.35 6.06
CA GLU A 140 22.94 -22.04 5.26
C GLU A 140 21.57 -22.06 5.98
N GLU A 141 21.55 -22.24 7.30
CA GLU A 141 20.31 -22.16 8.10
C GLU A 141 19.66 -20.77 8.02
N ASP A 142 20.48 -19.71 8.04
CA ASP A 142 19.99 -18.34 7.89
C ASP A 142 19.41 -18.11 6.48
N LEU A 143 20.06 -18.64 5.45
CA LEU A 143 19.60 -18.53 4.06
C LEU A 143 18.29 -19.28 3.82
N ILE A 144 18.15 -20.50 4.36
CA ILE A 144 16.89 -21.25 4.33
C ILE A 144 15.78 -20.43 4.99
N LEU A 145 16.05 -19.86 6.16
CA LEU A 145 15.06 -19.04 6.84
C LEU A 145 14.72 -17.78 6.05
N ALA A 146 15.70 -17.12 5.44
CA ALA A 146 15.51 -15.93 4.63
C ALA A 146 14.64 -16.20 3.39
N GLU A 147 14.86 -17.30 2.67
CA GLU A 147 14.07 -17.67 1.49
C GLU A 147 12.64 -18.10 1.83
N VAL A 148 12.48 -18.89 2.89
CA VAL A 148 11.14 -19.24 3.43
C VAL A 148 10.40 -17.96 3.82
N SER A 149 11.09 -17.03 4.48
CA SER A 149 10.50 -15.76 4.91
C SER A 149 10.15 -14.86 3.73
N ALA A 150 11.00 -14.79 2.69
CA ALA A 150 10.71 -14.04 1.47
C ALA A 150 9.47 -14.60 0.76
N THR A 151 9.30 -15.93 0.72
CA THR A 151 8.10 -16.57 0.18
C THR A 151 6.86 -16.19 0.97
N VAL A 152 6.93 -16.25 2.31
CA VAL A 152 5.86 -15.87 3.23
C VAL A 152 5.47 -14.39 3.05
N VAL A 153 6.44 -13.50 2.96
CA VAL A 153 6.21 -12.06 2.68
C VAL A 153 5.54 -11.88 1.32
N GLY A 154 6.02 -12.59 0.30
CA GLY A 154 5.47 -12.50 -1.06
C GLY A 154 4.00 -12.93 -1.12
N MET A 155 3.62 -13.97 -0.39
CA MET A 155 2.22 -14.39 -0.26
C MET A 155 1.36 -13.29 0.35
N GLU A 156 1.84 -12.65 1.42
CA GLU A 156 1.08 -11.60 2.11
C GLU A 156 0.97 -10.30 1.29
N MET A 157 2.06 -9.90 0.62
CA MET A 157 2.03 -8.76 -0.31
C MET A 157 1.03 -9.00 -1.46
N MET A 158 1.00 -10.22 -2.01
CA MET A 158 0.03 -10.59 -3.05
C MET A 158 -1.41 -10.57 -2.52
N ARG A 159 -1.64 -11.02 -1.29
CA ARG A 159 -2.95 -10.99 -0.64
C ARG A 159 -3.48 -9.57 -0.51
N ILE A 160 -2.65 -8.63 -0.04
CA ILE A 160 -3.00 -7.21 0.10
C ILE A 160 -3.31 -6.60 -1.27
N LYS A 161 -2.45 -6.83 -2.26
CA LYS A 161 -2.64 -6.35 -3.63
C LYS A 161 -3.98 -6.86 -4.22
N ASN A 162 -4.28 -8.14 -4.05
CA ASN A 162 -5.54 -8.71 -4.53
C ASN A 162 -6.76 -8.14 -3.81
N TYR A 163 -6.67 -7.91 -2.50
CA TYR A 163 -7.73 -7.29 -1.71
C TYR A 163 -8.02 -5.86 -2.18
N GLU A 164 -6.99 -5.05 -2.45
CA GLU A 164 -7.14 -3.70 -3.01
C GLU A 164 -7.78 -3.73 -4.40
N LEU A 165 -7.35 -4.65 -5.27
CA LEU A 165 -7.95 -4.84 -6.60
C LEU A 165 -9.42 -5.23 -6.51
N GLU A 166 -9.77 -6.19 -5.65
CA GLU A 166 -11.15 -6.63 -5.44
C GLU A 166 -12.02 -5.49 -4.89
N LYS A 167 -11.50 -4.73 -3.91
CA LYS A 167 -12.17 -3.56 -3.34
C LYS A 167 -12.46 -2.52 -4.43
N ASN A 168 -11.45 -2.13 -5.22
CA ASN A 168 -11.62 -1.16 -6.30
C ASN A 168 -12.60 -1.65 -7.37
N ALA A 169 -12.54 -2.94 -7.74
CA ALA A 169 -13.48 -3.54 -8.70
C ALA A 169 -14.92 -3.53 -8.17
N ARG A 170 -15.09 -3.81 -6.88
CA ARG A 170 -16.39 -3.73 -6.19
C ARG A 170 -16.92 -2.30 -6.17
N GLU A 171 -16.08 -1.32 -5.83
CA GLU A 171 -16.47 0.09 -5.80
C GLU A 171 -16.89 0.59 -7.20
N ARG A 172 -16.18 0.21 -8.26
CA ARG A 172 -16.58 0.48 -9.64
C ARG A 172 -17.91 -0.18 -10.00
N THR A 173 -18.10 -1.44 -9.60
CA THR A 173 -19.35 -2.19 -9.87
C THR A 173 -20.55 -1.51 -9.22
N ILE A 174 -20.42 -1.04 -7.97
CA ILE A 174 -21.48 -0.30 -7.27
C ILE A 174 -21.88 0.96 -8.04
N VAL A 175 -20.90 1.73 -8.52
CA VAL A 175 -21.14 2.93 -9.34
C VAL A 175 -21.86 2.56 -10.64
N GLN A 176 -21.37 1.56 -11.37
CA GLN A 176 -21.97 1.10 -12.63
C GLN A 176 -23.43 0.65 -12.44
N MET A 177 -23.70 -0.12 -11.39
CA MET A 177 -25.06 -0.54 -11.04
C MET A 177 -25.95 0.68 -10.73
N ALA A 178 -25.44 1.64 -9.97
CA ALA A 178 -26.20 2.83 -9.61
C ALA A 178 -26.55 3.68 -10.85
N VAL A 179 -25.58 3.88 -11.74
CA VAL A 179 -25.79 4.61 -13.00
C VAL A 179 -26.76 3.87 -13.92
N ALA A 180 -26.67 2.53 -14.01
CA ALA A 180 -27.61 1.73 -14.79
C ALA A 180 -29.07 1.81 -14.31
N THR A 181 -29.33 2.25 -13.06
CA THR A 181 -30.69 2.50 -12.57
C THR A 181 -31.27 3.84 -13.00
N LEU A 182 -30.45 4.74 -13.53
CA LEU A 182 -30.88 6.07 -13.98
C LEU A 182 -31.52 6.00 -15.36
N SER A 183 -32.58 6.77 -15.55
CA SER A 183 -33.14 7.08 -16.86
C SER A 183 -32.28 8.13 -17.57
N TYR A 184 -32.46 8.26 -18.89
CA TYR A 184 -31.72 9.23 -19.70
C TYR A 184 -31.77 10.66 -19.12
N SER A 185 -32.95 11.16 -18.76
CA SER A 185 -33.10 12.49 -18.16
C SER A 185 -32.47 12.60 -16.76
N GLU A 186 -32.40 11.50 -16.01
CA GLU A 186 -31.72 11.48 -14.72
C GLU A 186 -30.19 11.49 -14.88
N ILE A 187 -29.65 10.83 -15.91
CA ILE A 187 -28.21 10.89 -16.26
C ILE A 187 -27.82 12.33 -16.64
N GLU A 188 -28.63 12.97 -17.49
CA GLU A 188 -28.41 14.37 -17.88
C GLU A 188 -28.48 15.32 -16.65
N ALA A 189 -29.48 15.12 -15.78
CA ALA A 189 -29.58 15.86 -14.53
C ALA A 189 -28.34 15.70 -13.65
N VAL A 190 -27.83 14.49 -13.55
CA VAL A 190 -26.63 14.14 -12.79
C VAL A 190 -25.39 14.84 -13.31
N HIS A 191 -25.21 14.93 -14.63
CA HIS A 191 -24.12 15.74 -15.20
C HIS A 191 -24.19 17.19 -14.76
N HIS A 192 -25.36 17.82 -14.83
CA HIS A 192 -25.52 19.20 -14.40
C HIS A 192 -25.29 19.41 -12.90
N ILE A 193 -25.70 18.44 -12.08
CA ILE A 193 -25.46 18.44 -10.63
C ILE A 193 -23.97 18.43 -10.34
N PHE A 194 -23.23 17.49 -10.93
CA PHE A 194 -21.80 17.30 -10.64
C PHE A 194 -20.91 18.35 -11.32
N ASP A 195 -21.33 18.92 -12.46
CA ASP A 195 -20.64 20.07 -13.08
C ASP A 195 -20.77 21.34 -12.22
N GLU A 196 -21.81 21.46 -11.36
CA GLU A 196 -21.98 22.58 -10.42
C GLU A 196 -21.33 22.31 -9.03
N LEU A 197 -20.96 21.05 -8.75
CA LEU A 197 -20.22 20.67 -7.54
C LEU A 197 -18.74 21.04 -7.71
N LYS A 198 -18.17 21.78 -6.75
CA LYS A 198 -16.75 22.17 -6.78
C LYS A 198 -15.91 21.25 -5.88
N GLY A 199 -15.67 20.03 -6.34
CA GLY A 199 -14.95 18.98 -5.60
C GLY A 199 -15.86 17.83 -5.17
N ASP A 200 -15.48 17.10 -4.12
CA ASP A 200 -16.16 15.86 -3.70
C ASP A 200 -17.35 16.09 -2.76
N GLU A 201 -17.55 17.33 -2.33
CA GLU A 201 -18.67 17.74 -1.49
C GLU A 201 -19.14 19.17 -1.80
N GLY A 202 -20.41 19.46 -1.53
CA GLY A 202 -20.96 20.78 -1.79
C GLY A 202 -22.44 20.94 -1.48
N LEU A 203 -22.88 22.20 -1.50
CA LEU A 203 -24.28 22.58 -1.34
C LEU A 203 -24.94 22.73 -2.70
N LEU A 204 -26.06 22.03 -2.90
CA LEU A 204 -26.80 22.02 -4.14
C LEU A 204 -28.22 22.54 -3.96
N VAL A 205 -28.65 23.41 -4.89
CA VAL A 205 -30.02 23.94 -4.94
C VAL A 205 -30.72 23.39 -6.18
N ALA A 206 -31.55 22.36 -5.99
CA ALA A 206 -32.18 21.62 -7.08
C ALA A 206 -33.04 22.50 -8.02
N SER A 207 -33.70 23.55 -7.51
CA SER A 207 -34.48 24.47 -8.36
C SER A 207 -33.59 25.25 -9.33
N LYS A 208 -32.41 25.70 -8.89
CA LYS A 208 -31.48 26.46 -9.72
C LYS A 208 -30.92 25.62 -10.87
N ILE A 209 -30.66 24.34 -10.62
CA ILE A 209 -30.20 23.39 -11.64
C ILE A 209 -31.34 23.05 -12.60
N ALA A 210 -32.55 22.81 -12.08
CA ALA A 210 -33.74 22.55 -12.89
C ALA A 210 -33.98 23.68 -13.90
N ASP A 211 -33.94 24.94 -13.45
CA ASP A 211 -34.16 26.11 -14.31
C ASP A 211 -33.08 26.28 -15.38
N ARG A 212 -31.81 25.98 -15.04
CA ARG A 212 -30.68 26.11 -15.97
C ARG A 212 -30.62 24.99 -17.01
N ALA A 213 -30.87 23.76 -16.58
CA ALA A 213 -30.81 22.57 -17.43
C ALA A 213 -32.13 22.29 -18.16
N GLY A 214 -33.21 23.03 -17.87
CA GLY A 214 -34.51 22.82 -18.51
C GLY A 214 -35.18 21.50 -18.12
N ILE A 215 -34.83 20.95 -16.95
CA ILE A 215 -35.35 19.67 -16.43
C ILE A 215 -36.25 19.89 -15.23
N THR A 216 -37.09 18.92 -14.89
CA THR A 216 -37.96 19.02 -13.71
C THR A 216 -37.18 18.74 -12.42
N ARG A 217 -37.52 19.45 -11.34
CA ARG A 217 -36.90 19.24 -10.02
C ARG A 217 -37.04 17.79 -9.52
N SER A 218 -38.12 17.09 -9.86
CA SER A 218 -38.34 15.69 -9.47
C SER A 218 -37.31 14.74 -10.08
N VAL A 219 -36.84 15.00 -11.30
CA VAL A 219 -35.78 14.21 -11.95
C VAL A 219 -34.47 14.31 -11.15
N ILE A 220 -34.08 15.53 -10.75
CA ILE A 220 -32.90 15.76 -9.90
C ILE A 220 -33.00 15.00 -8.57
N VAL A 221 -34.14 15.14 -7.88
CA VAL A 221 -34.34 14.51 -6.57
C VAL A 221 -34.34 12.97 -6.69
N ASN A 222 -34.94 12.42 -7.73
CA ASN A 222 -34.95 10.98 -7.96
C ASN A 222 -33.57 10.44 -8.27
N ALA A 223 -32.79 11.14 -9.10
CA ALA A 223 -31.42 10.75 -9.42
C ALA A 223 -30.54 10.72 -8.15
N LEU A 224 -30.60 11.78 -7.32
CA LEU A 224 -29.87 11.83 -6.04
C LEU A 224 -30.30 10.70 -5.09
N ARG A 225 -31.60 10.41 -5.01
CA ARG A 225 -32.12 9.31 -4.17
C ARG A 225 -31.61 7.94 -4.62
N LYS A 226 -31.47 7.71 -5.93
CA LYS A 226 -30.92 6.45 -6.47
C LYS A 226 -29.45 6.27 -6.11
N PHE A 227 -28.64 7.33 -6.22
CA PHE A 227 -27.23 7.27 -5.81
C PHE A 227 -27.05 7.14 -4.30
N GLU A 228 -27.87 7.82 -3.51
CA GLU A 228 -27.86 7.66 -2.05
C GLU A 228 -28.25 6.23 -1.65
N SER A 229 -29.27 5.66 -2.30
CA SER A 229 -29.69 4.27 -2.05
C SER A 229 -28.62 3.24 -2.43
N ALA A 230 -27.79 3.54 -3.44
CA ALA A 230 -26.66 2.70 -3.83
C ALA A 230 -25.40 2.93 -2.97
N GLY A 231 -25.42 3.88 -2.03
CA GLY A 231 -24.28 4.21 -1.17
C GLY A 231 -23.14 4.91 -1.91
N VAL A 232 -23.42 5.52 -3.07
CA VAL A 232 -22.42 6.23 -3.89
C VAL A 232 -22.26 7.68 -3.41
N ILE A 233 -23.33 8.27 -2.87
CA ILE A 233 -23.33 9.60 -2.27
C ILE A 233 -24.05 9.58 -0.92
N GLU A 234 -23.78 10.58 -0.11
CA GLU A 234 -24.53 10.91 1.09
C GLU A 234 -25.24 12.26 0.88
N THR A 235 -26.53 12.34 1.23
CA THR A 235 -27.27 13.61 1.14
C THR A 235 -27.76 14.07 2.51
N ARG A 236 -27.71 15.38 2.73
CA ARG A 236 -28.27 16.02 3.93
C ARG A 236 -29.10 17.23 3.55
N SER A 237 -30.41 17.13 3.76
CA SER A 237 -31.32 18.25 3.52
C SER A 237 -31.08 19.40 4.50
N LEU A 238 -30.91 20.61 3.97
CA LEU A 238 -30.82 21.86 4.74
C LEU A 238 -32.07 22.73 4.52
N GLY A 239 -33.19 22.10 4.14
CA GLY A 239 -34.46 22.77 3.87
C GLY A 239 -34.37 23.73 2.69
N MET A 240 -34.76 24.99 2.90
CA MET A 240 -34.78 26.01 1.84
C MET A 240 -33.40 26.42 1.33
N LYS A 241 -32.33 26.13 2.09
CA LYS A 241 -30.95 26.43 1.69
C LYS A 241 -30.40 25.46 0.64
N GLY A 242 -31.06 24.33 0.42
CA GLY A 242 -30.64 23.28 -0.50
C GLY A 242 -30.34 21.95 0.19
N THR A 243 -29.62 21.09 -0.52
CA THR A 243 -29.18 19.78 -0.07
C THR A 243 -27.67 19.73 -0.12
N PHE A 244 -27.03 19.39 1.00
CA PHE A 244 -25.61 19.08 1.02
C PHE A 244 -25.41 17.68 0.45
N ILE A 245 -24.43 17.52 -0.43
CA ILE A 245 -24.08 16.25 -1.05
C ILE A 245 -22.59 16.01 -0.78
N LYS A 246 -22.27 14.77 -0.42
CA LYS A 246 -20.89 14.28 -0.32
C LYS A 246 -20.77 13.00 -1.15
N ILE A 247 -19.73 12.92 -1.97
CA ILE A 247 -19.42 11.73 -2.75
C ILE A 247 -18.68 10.74 -1.85
N LEU A 248 -19.12 9.49 -1.86
CA LEU A 248 -18.52 8.41 -1.06
C LEU A 248 -17.62 7.50 -1.90
N ASN A 249 -17.73 7.57 -3.22
CA ASN A 249 -17.01 6.71 -4.16
C ASN A 249 -16.42 7.54 -5.30
N ASP A 250 -15.09 7.57 -5.34
CA ASP A 250 -14.31 8.43 -6.25
C ASP A 250 -14.45 8.01 -7.72
N HIS A 251 -14.87 6.76 -7.99
CA HIS A 251 -15.11 6.28 -9.36
C HIS A 251 -16.37 6.85 -9.99
N LEU A 252 -17.23 7.56 -9.24
CA LEU A 252 -18.46 8.13 -9.78
C LEU A 252 -18.19 9.12 -10.93
N PHE A 253 -17.24 10.04 -10.75
CA PHE A 253 -16.95 11.04 -11.77
C PHE A 253 -16.38 10.42 -13.05
N GLU A 254 -15.47 9.44 -12.90
CA GLU A 254 -14.89 8.72 -14.03
C GLU A 254 -15.98 8.02 -14.86
N GLU A 255 -16.88 7.28 -14.19
CA GLU A 255 -17.97 6.57 -14.86
C GLU A 255 -18.93 7.53 -15.56
N LEU A 256 -19.31 8.65 -14.91
CA LEU A 256 -20.17 9.66 -15.53
C LEU A 256 -19.51 10.29 -16.76
N GLN A 257 -18.22 10.62 -16.72
CA GLN A 257 -17.54 11.17 -17.88
C GLN A 257 -17.50 10.19 -19.06
N SER A 258 -17.39 8.88 -18.79
CA SER A 258 -17.38 7.87 -19.85
C SER A 258 -18.68 7.81 -20.66
N LEU A 259 -19.80 8.23 -20.06
CA LEU A 259 -21.13 8.24 -20.67
C LEU A 259 -21.46 9.52 -21.46
N LYS A 260 -20.59 10.55 -21.43
CA LYS A 260 -20.77 11.76 -22.25
C LYS A 260 -20.41 11.52 -23.74
N ASN A 261 -19.96 10.32 -24.12
CA ASN A 261 -19.56 9.92 -25.48
C ASN A 261 -20.57 9.00 -26.16
#